data_AF-A0A6B1DWE6-F1
#
_entry.id   AF-A0A6B1DWE6-F1
#
_cell.length_a   1.000
_cell.length_b   1.000
_cell.length_c   1.000
_cell.angle_alpha   90.00
_cell.angle_beta   90.00
_cell.angle_gamma   90.00
#
_symmetry.space_group_name_H-M   'P 1'
#
loop_
_entity.id
_entity.type
_entity.pdbx_description
1 polymer ?
#
loop_
_entity_poly.entity_id
_entity_poly.type
_entity_poly.pdbx_seq_one_letter_code
_entity_poly.pdbx_strand_id
1 'polypeptide(L)'
;MPHPGPYQTRVSAYGELYGRVERKLFAEVAADRSAVSLKREYLQRYGIPARLFNAVRVSLEGRMVSVKAQQELRLDSVDRRLARAERRIRSTNRSVGGRPCGRSMRRCRRT
;
A
#
# COMPACT_ATOMS: atom_id res chain seq x y z
N MET A 1 20.01 17.03 30.36
CA MET A 1 19.65 16.58 29.00
C MET A 1 20.58 17.28 28.03
N PRO A 2 21.38 16.58 27.21
CA PRO A 2 22.27 17.25 26.27
C PRO A 2 21.42 17.97 25.23
N HIS A 3 21.58 19.29 25.11
CA HIS A 3 20.93 20.07 24.07
C HIS A 3 21.48 19.61 22.72
N PRO A 4 20.62 19.32 21.73
CA PRO A 4 21.09 18.95 20.41
C PRO A 4 21.96 20.10 19.87
N GLY A 5 23.16 19.75 19.39
CA GLY A 5 24.09 20.73 18.85
C GLY A 5 23.47 21.53 17.69
N PRO A 6 24.02 22.72 17.38
CA PRO A 6 23.47 23.62 16.36
C PRO A 6 23.29 22.96 14.98
N TYR A 7 24.13 21.98 14.65
CA TYR A 7 24.01 21.19 13.42
C TYR A 7 22.74 20.32 13.39
N GLN A 8 22.47 19.61 14.48
CA GLN A 8 21.34 18.69 14.59
C GLN A 8 20.00 19.43 14.47
N THR A 9 19.94 20.65 15.01
CA THR A 9 18.78 21.54 14.90
C THR A 9 18.52 21.95 13.45
N ARG A 10 19.56 22.30 12.70
CA ARG A 10 19.43 22.69 11.27
C ARG A 10 18.98 21.53 10.39
N VAL A 11 19.54 20.34 10.61
CA VAL A 11 19.14 19.12 9.89
C VAL A 11 17.69 18.76 10.18
N SER A 12 17.27 18.88 11.45
CA SER A 12 15.87 18.63 11.84
C SER A 12 14.91 19.63 11.19
N ALA A 13 15.24 20.92 11.24
CA ALA A 13 14.45 21.97 10.59
C ALA A 13 14.35 21.77 9.06
N TYR A 14 15.45 21.34 8.42
CA TYR A 14 15.42 20.97 7.00
C TYR A 14 14.49 19.78 6.74
N GLY A 15 14.57 18.73 7.55
CA GLY A 15 13.70 17.56 7.43
C GLY A 15 12.22 17.90 7.60
N GLU A 16 11.89 18.79 8.54
CA GLU A 16 10.53 19.28 8.74
C GLU A 16 10.01 20.06 7.53
N LEU A 17 10.82 20.97 6.98
CA LEU A 17 10.49 21.72 5.77
C LEU A 17 10.29 20.78 4.58
N TYR A 18 11.25 19.86 4.37
CA TYR A 18 11.19 18.87 3.30
C TYR A 18 9.90 18.04 3.39
N GLY A 19 9.60 17.48 4.57
CA GLY A 19 8.40 16.67 4.78
C GLY A 19 7.11 17.46 4.61
N ARG A 20 7.09 18.74 5.01
CA ARG A 20 5.92 19.62 4.81
C ARG A 20 5.67 19.88 3.33
N VAL A 21 6.71 20.26 2.59
CA VAL A 21 6.66 20.50 1.14
C VAL A 21 6.18 19.25 0.42
N GLU A 22 6.75 18.10 0.77
CA GLU A 22 6.42 16.81 0.17
C GLU A 22 4.96 16.41 0.37
N ARG A 23 4.44 16.45 1.61
CA ARG A 23 3.03 16.11 1.90
C ARG A 23 2.05 17.05 1.21
N LYS A 24 2.37 18.33 1.15
CA LYS A 24 1.52 19.32 0.46
C LYS A 24 1.55 19.12 -1.05
N LEU A 25 2.73 18.88 -1.63
CA LEU A 25 2.85 18.57 -3.06
C LEU A 25 2.05 17.33 -3.42
N PHE A 26 2.10 16.29 -2.59
CA PHE A 26 1.28 15.10 -2.77
C PHE A 26 -0.22 15.40 -2.76
N ALA A 27 -0.71 16.17 -1.78
CA ALA A 27 -2.13 16.52 -1.69
C ALA A 27 -2.63 17.28 -2.93
N GLU A 28 -1.83 18.23 -3.44
CA GLU A 28 -2.20 18.99 -4.65
C GLU A 28 -2.13 18.12 -5.91
N VAL A 29 -1.11 17.27 -6.05
CA VAL A 29 -1.00 16.32 -7.17
C VAL A 29 -2.13 15.30 -7.14
N ALA A 30 -2.54 14.84 -5.95
CA ALA A 30 -3.69 13.96 -5.77
C ALA A 30 -5.03 14.65 -6.09
N ALA A 31 -5.08 15.98 -6.05
CA ALA A 31 -6.20 16.80 -6.52
C ALA A 31 -6.07 17.20 -8.00
N ASP A 32 -5.33 16.39 -8.79
CA ASP A 32 -5.11 16.55 -10.23
C ASP A 32 -4.41 17.85 -10.67
N ARG A 33 -3.67 18.49 -9.76
CA ARG A 33 -2.82 19.64 -10.14
C ARG A 33 -1.48 19.17 -10.68
N SER A 34 -1.02 19.82 -11.74
CA SER A 34 0.28 19.53 -12.34
C SER A 34 1.43 19.94 -11.41
N ALA A 35 2.34 19.01 -11.11
CA ALA A 35 3.56 19.31 -10.37
C ALA A 35 4.41 20.40 -11.04
N VAL A 36 4.33 20.54 -12.37
CA VAL A 36 5.08 21.56 -13.11
C VAL A 36 4.54 22.96 -12.84
N SER A 37 3.22 23.14 -12.79
CA SER A 37 2.60 24.44 -12.51
C SER A 37 2.83 24.88 -11.06
N LEU A 38 2.87 23.92 -10.13
CA LEU A 38 3.12 24.17 -8.71
C LEU A 38 4.54 24.64 -8.40
N LYS A 39 5.51 24.40 -9.29
CA LYS A 39 6.92 24.75 -9.05
C LYS A 39 7.08 26.21 -8.63
N ARG A 40 6.59 27.17 -9.44
CA ARG A 40 6.75 28.61 -9.16
C ARG A 40 6.14 29.02 -7.83
N GLU A 41 4.92 28.55 -7.55
CA GLU A 41 4.23 28.81 -6.28
C GLU A 41 5.02 28.27 -5.09
N TYR A 42 5.61 27.07 -5.22
CA TYR A 42 6.36 26.43 -4.15
C TYR A 42 7.71 27.10 -3.87
N LEU A 43 8.41 27.56 -4.92
CA LEU A 43 9.67 28.32 -4.74
C LEU A 43 9.41 29.60 -3.94
N GLN A 44 8.31 30.30 -4.21
CA GLN A 44 7.94 31.53 -3.50
C GLN A 44 7.38 31.25 -2.11
N ARG A 45 6.40 30.35 -1.98
CA ARG A 45 5.71 30.06 -0.71
C ARG A 45 6.64 29.48 0.35
N TYR A 46 7.56 28.59 -0.04
CA TYR A 46 8.44 27.89 0.90
C TYR A 46 9.88 28.40 0.87
N GLY A 47 10.21 29.35 0.00
CA GLY A 47 11.58 29.89 -0.13
C GLY A 47 12.61 28.84 -0.55
N ILE A 48 12.19 27.76 -1.23
CA ILE A 48 13.06 26.65 -1.60
C ILE A 48 13.68 26.85 -2.98
N PRO A 49 14.92 26.39 -3.22
CA PRO A 49 15.52 26.43 -4.53
C PRO A 49 14.86 25.42 -5.47
N ALA A 50 14.91 25.70 -6.78
CA ALA A 50 14.34 24.82 -7.80
C ALA A 50 14.88 23.38 -7.75
N ARG A 51 16.14 23.21 -7.35
CA ARG A 51 16.77 21.89 -7.18
C ARG A 51 16.11 21.08 -6.06
N LEU A 52 15.79 21.74 -4.93
CA LEU A 52 15.12 21.08 -3.81
C LEU A 52 13.70 20.68 -4.20
N PHE A 53 12.97 21.56 -4.88
CA PHE A 53 11.65 21.21 -5.42
C PHE A 53 11.72 20.00 -6.35
N ASN A 54 12.68 19.98 -7.28
CA ASN A 54 12.84 18.87 -8.21
C ASN A 54 13.18 17.55 -7.47
N ALA A 55 14.03 17.61 -6.44
CA ALA A 55 14.36 16.44 -5.61
C ALA A 55 13.11 15.88 -4.89
N VAL A 56 12.32 16.75 -4.26
CA VAL A 56 11.05 16.38 -3.62
C VAL A 56 10.09 15.76 -4.64
N ARG A 57 9.94 16.38 -5.81
CA ARG A 57 9.06 15.89 -6.88
C ARG A 57 9.45 14.49 -7.34
N VAL A 58 10.72 14.27 -7.70
CA VAL A 58 11.20 12.98 -8.19
C VAL A 58 11.06 11.90 -7.11
N SER A 59 11.39 12.22 -5.86
CA SER A 59 11.22 11.29 -4.73
C SER A 59 9.75 10.94 -4.49
N LEU A 60 8.84 11.91 -4.62
CA LEU A 60 7.41 11.68 -4.51
C LEU A 60 6.86 10.82 -5.66
N GLU A 61 7.21 11.16 -6.90
CA GLU A 61 6.81 10.39 -8.10
C GLU A 61 7.26 8.93 -8.00
N GLY A 62 8.52 8.69 -7.60
CA GLY A 62 9.03 7.34 -7.40
C GLY A 62 8.26 6.54 -6.35
N ARG A 63 7.92 7.15 -5.21
CA ARG A 63 7.09 6.50 -4.19
C ARG A 63 5.67 6.24 -4.66
N MET A 64 5.06 7.17 -5.40
CA MET A 64 3.72 6.96 -5.97
C MET A 64 3.71 5.78 -6.95
N VAL A 65 4.70 5.69 -7.84
CA VAL A 65 4.85 4.56 -8.78
C VAL A 65 5.03 3.25 -8.02
N SER A 66 5.90 3.23 -7.01
CA SER A 66 6.13 2.04 -6.18
C SER A 66 4.86 1.56 -5.46
N VAL A 67 4.09 2.49 -4.88
CA VAL A 67 2.83 2.16 -4.20
C VAL A 67 1.80 1.61 -5.18
N LYS A 68 1.66 2.19 -6.37
CA LYS A 68 0.74 1.69 -7.41
C LYS A 68 1.11 0.28 -7.85
N ALA A 69 2.39 0.04 -8.19
CA ALA A 69 2.87 -1.28 -8.55
C ALA A 69 2.62 -2.32 -7.43
N GLN A 70 2.82 -1.92 -6.17
CA GLN A 70 2.54 -2.78 -5.03
C GLN A 70 1.04 -3.09 -4.87
N GLN A 71 0.16 -2.12 -5.15
CA GLN A 71 -1.30 -2.33 -5.08
C GLN A 71 -1.74 -3.37 -6.13
N GLU A 72 -1.25 -3.28 -7.35
CA GLU A 72 -1.54 -4.23 -8.43
C GLU A 72 -1.15 -5.66 -8.05
N LEU A 73 0.07 -5.86 -7.51
CA LEU A 73 0.53 -7.16 -7.04
C LEU A 73 -0.32 -7.71 -5.89
N ARG A 74 -0.79 -6.84 -4.99
CA ARG A 74 -1.66 -7.24 -3.87
C ARG A 74 -3.04 -7.67 -4.36
N LEU A 75 -3.62 -6.96 -5.33
CA LEU A 75 -4.91 -7.33 -5.93
C LEU A 75 -4.82 -8.71 -6.58
N ASP A 76 -3.82 -8.94 -7.44
CA ASP A 76 -3.60 -10.26 -8.06
C ASP A 76 -3.38 -11.38 -7.03
N SER A 77 -2.66 -11.09 -5.93
CA SER A 77 -2.50 -12.05 -4.83
C SER A 77 -3.83 -12.39 -4.16
N VAL A 78 -4.68 -11.40 -3.91
CA VAL A 78 -6.01 -11.58 -3.30
C VAL A 78 -6.91 -12.39 -4.23
N ASP A 79 -6.93 -12.09 -5.52
CA ASP A 79 -7.73 -12.81 -6.51
C ASP A 79 -7.34 -14.29 -6.60
N ARG A 80 -6.04 -14.58 -6.62
CA ARG A 80 -5.53 -15.97 -6.59
C ARG A 80 -5.94 -16.71 -5.32
N ARG A 81 -5.93 -16.02 -4.17
CA ARG A 81 -6.36 -16.60 -2.89
C ARG A 81 -7.85 -16.88 -2.89
N LEU A 82 -8.66 -15.97 -3.43
CA LEU A 82 -10.11 -16.15 -3.59
C LEU A 82 -10.41 -17.36 -4.47
N ALA A 83 -9.82 -17.44 -5.67
CA ALA A 83 -9.99 -18.56 -6.58
C ALA A 83 -9.53 -19.91 -5.96
N ARG A 84 -8.51 -19.90 -5.10
CA ARG A 84 -8.08 -21.09 -4.35
C ARG A 84 -9.09 -21.47 -3.27
N ALA A 85 -9.64 -20.50 -2.54
CA ALA A 85 -10.64 -20.74 -1.51
C ALA A 85 -11.94 -21.31 -2.12
N GLU A 86 -12.43 -20.73 -3.20
CA GLU A 86 -13.60 -21.21 -3.94
C GLU A 86 -13.42 -22.66 -4.42
N ARG A 87 -12.24 -22.98 -4.98
CA ARG A 87 -11.91 -24.36 -5.38
C ARG A 87 -11.98 -25.34 -4.21
N ARG A 88 -11.49 -24.93 -3.03
CA ARG A 88 -11.56 -25.78 -1.81
C ARG A 88 -12.99 -25.96 -1.33
N ILE A 89 -13.79 -24.90 -1.28
CA ILE A 89 -15.21 -24.98 -0.91
C ILE A 89 -15.92 -25.97 -1.85
N ARG A 90 -15.69 -25.84 -3.16
CA ARG A 90 -16.26 -26.75 -4.17
C ARG A 90 -15.82 -28.21 -3.98
N SER A 91 -14.56 -28.47 -3.63
CA SER A 91 -14.11 -29.83 -3.33
C SER A 91 -14.74 -30.37 -2.04
N THR A 92 -14.81 -29.57 -0.98
CA THR A 92 -15.40 -29.99 0.30
C THR A 92 -16.89 -30.28 0.14
N ASN A 93 -17.65 -29.41 -0.54
CA ASN A 93 -19.08 -29.62 -0.79
C ASN A 93 -19.32 -30.93 -1.56
N ARG A 94 -18.46 -31.27 -2.53
CA ARG A 94 -18.51 -32.56 -3.23
C ARG A 94 -18.27 -33.75 -2.28
N SER A 95 -17.33 -33.62 -1.33
CA SER A 95 -17.03 -34.67 -0.35
C SER A 95 -18.07 -34.79 0.77
N VAL A 96 -18.81 -33.72 1.09
CA VAL A 96 -19.86 -33.71 2.12
C VAL A 96 -21.19 -34.22 1.55
N GLY A 97 -21.52 -33.91 0.28
CA GLY A 97 -22.72 -34.43 -0.41
C GLY A 97 -22.63 -35.92 -0.82
N GLY A 98 -21.48 -36.56 -0.62
CA GLY A 98 -21.21 -37.95 -1.02
C GLY A 98 -21.06 -38.96 0.12
N ARG A 99 -21.42 -38.61 1.38
CA ARG A 99 -21.43 -39.60 2.47
C ARG A 99 -22.85 -40.11 2.68
N PRO A 100 -23.24 -41.28 2.14
CA PRO A 100 -24.40 -41.97 2.67
C PRO A 100 -24.11 -42.31 4.13
N CYS A 101 -24.87 -41.71 5.05
CA CYS A 101 -24.94 -42.19 6.43
C CYS A 101 -25.68 -43.54 6.41
N GLY A 102 -24.91 -44.63 6.30
CA GLY A 102 -25.44 -45.98 6.19
C GLY A 102 -24.67 -46.97 7.05
N ARG A 103 -24.45 -46.64 8.33
CA ARG A 103 -24.04 -47.64 9.32
C ARG A 103 -25.26 -48.50 9.68
N SER A 104 -25.80 -49.28 8.74
CA SER A 104 -26.81 -50.29 9.04
C SER A 104 -26.12 -51.62 9.33
N MET A 105 -25.77 -51.79 10.60
CA MET A 105 -25.86 -53.02 11.38
C MET A 105 -26.55 -54.20 10.65
N ARG A 106 -25.79 -55.12 10.03
CA ARG A 106 -26.24 -56.51 9.77
C ARG A 106 -25.10 -57.48 10.00
N ARG A 107 -24.76 -57.63 11.29
CA ARG A 107 -24.13 -58.82 11.86
C ARG A 107 -25.15 -59.38 12.85
N CYS A 108 -26.10 -60.19 12.39
CA CYS A 108 -26.88 -61.13 13.22
C CYS A 108 -27.84 -62.00 12.39
N ARG A 109 -28.01 -63.24 12.87
CA ARG A 109 -28.69 -64.43 12.29
C ARG A 109 -27.75 -65.22 11.37
N ARG A 110 -27.05 -66.28 11.81
CA ARG A 110 -27.48 -67.49 12.55
C ARG A 110 -28.78 -68.05 11.97
N THR A 111 -28.66 -68.98 11.03
CA THR A 111 -29.01 -70.41 11.11
C THR A 111 -28.46 -71.10 9.89
#